data_AF-A0A919DML2-F1
#
_entry.id   AF-A0A919DML2-F1
#
_cell.length_a   1.000
_cell.length_b   1.000
_cell.length_c   1.000
_cell.angle_alpha   90.00
_cell.angle_beta   90.00
_cell.angle_gamma   90.00
#
_symmetry.space_group_name_H-M   'P 1'
#
loop_
_entity.id
_entity.type
_entity.pdbx_description
1 polymer ?
#
loop_
_entity_poly.entity_id
_entity_poly.type
_entity_poly.pdbx_seq_one_letter_code
_entity_poly.pdbx_strand_id
1 'polypeptide(L)'
;MDELKNRRVYGTDHDVPDPGPRAGHVYRELVGGPLDGLLLDVTDWTPRQLAEGALLATEIGRYGPGGRSEYAPRPDAPELWDWRGDVP
;
A
#
# COMPACT_ATOMS: atom_id res chain seq x y z
N MET A 1 -5.76 16.36 -14.18
CA MET A 1 -4.63 16.70 -13.28
C MET A 1 -5.20 16.93 -11.88
N ASP A 2 -5.53 15.86 -11.14
CA ASP A 2 -5.76 15.84 -9.67
C ASP A 2 -6.43 14.52 -9.18
N GLU A 3 -6.25 13.40 -9.88
CA GLU A 3 -6.85 12.11 -9.46
C GLU A 3 -6.14 11.42 -8.28
N LEU A 4 -5.00 11.97 -7.84
CA LEU A 4 -4.27 11.45 -6.68
C LEU A 4 -4.80 12.00 -5.34
N LYS A 5 -5.51 13.13 -5.34
CA LYS A 5 -5.93 13.85 -4.12
C LYS A 5 -7.01 13.13 -3.29
N ASN A 6 -7.72 12.16 -3.88
CA ASN A 6 -8.77 11.39 -3.18
C ASN A 6 -8.31 9.98 -2.74
N ARG A 7 -7.06 9.59 -3.01
CA ARG A 7 -6.57 8.26 -2.66
C ARG A 7 -6.06 8.23 -1.24
N ARG A 8 -6.48 7.22 -0.48
CA ARG A 8 -6.15 7.06 0.94
C ARG A 8 -4.80 6.36 1.08
N VAL A 9 -3.95 6.90 1.95
CA VAL A 9 -2.66 6.30 2.27
C VAL A 9 -2.84 5.29 3.42
N TYR A 10 -2.41 4.04 3.20
CA TYR A 10 -2.43 2.97 4.18
C TYR A 10 -1.61 3.36 5.44
N GLY A 11 -2.18 3.13 6.63
CA GLY A 11 -1.55 3.46 7.92
C GLY A 11 -1.74 4.90 8.39
N THR A 12 -2.47 5.72 7.65
CA THR A 12 -2.84 7.08 8.09
C THR A 12 -4.11 7.01 8.92
N ASP A 13 -4.06 7.50 10.17
CA ASP A 13 -5.22 7.57 11.05
C ASP A 13 -6.31 8.46 10.42
N HIS A 14 -7.57 8.02 10.47
CA HIS A 14 -8.69 8.72 9.84
C HIS A 14 -8.93 10.13 10.43
N ASP A 15 -8.35 10.44 11.60
CA ASP A 15 -8.50 11.72 12.28
C ASP A 15 -7.52 12.82 11.79
N VAL A 16 -6.55 12.48 10.94
CA VAL A 16 -5.60 13.48 10.43
C VAL A 16 -6.25 14.27 9.28
N PRO A 17 -6.38 15.62 9.38
CA PRO A 17 -7.11 16.42 8.40
C PRO A 17 -6.45 16.54 7.02
N ASP A 18 -5.24 16.00 6.86
CA ASP A 18 -4.51 16.00 5.58
C ASP A 18 -3.79 14.65 5.35
N PRO A 19 -4.53 13.54 5.13
CA PRO A 19 -3.96 12.22 4.89
C PRO A 19 -3.68 11.97 3.40
N GLY A 20 -3.64 13.05 2.60
CA GLY A 20 -3.38 13.00 1.17
C GLY A 20 -1.90 12.78 0.86
N PRO A 21 -1.57 12.30 -0.36
CA PRO A 21 -0.20 12.12 -0.78
C PRO A 21 0.58 13.43 -0.72
N ARG A 22 1.65 13.46 0.06
CA ARG A 22 2.51 14.63 0.23
C ARG A 22 3.46 14.78 -0.95
N ALA A 23 3.68 16.00 -1.41
CA ALA A 23 4.65 16.28 -2.46
C ALA A 23 6.08 15.92 -1.98
N GLY A 24 6.79 15.09 -2.75
CA GLY A 24 8.14 14.60 -2.40
C GLY A 24 8.15 13.21 -1.74
N HIS A 25 6.99 12.65 -1.43
CA HIS A 25 6.87 11.28 -0.96
C HIS A 25 6.66 10.31 -2.13
N VAL A 26 7.15 9.09 -1.99
CA VAL A 26 6.98 8.02 -2.97
C VAL A 26 5.88 7.10 -2.47
N TYR A 27 4.84 6.94 -3.29
CA TYR A 27 3.70 6.08 -2.97
C TYR A 27 3.62 4.90 -3.96
N ARG A 28 3.15 3.75 -3.47
CA ARG A 28 2.85 2.57 -4.28
C ARG A 28 1.38 2.23 -4.19
N GLU A 29 0.74 2.02 -5.32
CA GLU A 29 -0.66 1.64 -5.37
C GLU A 29 -0.80 0.14 -5.16
N LEU A 30 -1.66 -0.26 -4.23
CA LEU A 30 -1.96 -1.66 -3.95
C LEU A 30 -3.08 -2.13 -4.88
N VAL A 31 -2.87 -3.25 -5.57
CA VAL A 31 -3.80 -3.76 -6.59
C VAL A 31 -4.16 -5.23 -6.34
N GLY A 32 -5.44 -5.57 -6.49
CA GLY A 32 -5.93 -6.95 -6.58
C GLY A 32 -6.15 -7.69 -5.26
N GLY A 33 -6.05 -7.01 -4.11
CA GLY A 33 -6.23 -7.61 -2.78
C GLY A 33 -7.22 -6.84 -1.89
N PRO A 34 -7.31 -7.17 -0.59
CA PRO A 34 -8.24 -6.52 0.33
C PRO A 34 -7.94 -5.02 0.55
N LEU A 35 -6.72 -4.58 0.24
CA LEU A 35 -6.28 -3.18 0.31
C LEU A 35 -6.20 -2.50 -1.07
N ASP A 36 -6.89 -3.06 -2.08
CA ASP A 36 -6.94 -2.51 -3.44
C ASP A 36 -7.36 -1.03 -3.47
N GLY A 37 -6.64 -0.22 -4.26
CA GLY A 37 -6.90 1.21 -4.43
C GLY A 37 -6.30 2.10 -3.34
N LEU A 38 -5.65 1.52 -2.31
CA LEU A 38 -4.89 2.28 -1.31
C LEU A 38 -3.46 2.57 -1.81
N LEU A 39 -2.90 3.66 -1.29
CA LEU A 39 -1.50 4.03 -1.50
C LEU A 39 -0.66 3.64 -0.29
N LEU A 40 0.46 2.96 -0.48
CA LEU A 40 1.45 2.72 0.56
C LEU A 40 2.55 3.78 0.47
N ASP A 41 2.82 4.49 1.55
CA ASP A 41 3.98 5.38 1.64
C ASP A 41 5.26 4.55 1.78
N VAL A 42 6.13 4.65 0.78
CA VAL A 42 7.42 3.97 0.72
C VAL A 42 8.58 4.97 0.64
N THR A 43 8.36 6.22 1.06
CA THR A 43 9.35 7.30 0.96
C THR A 43 10.63 6.98 1.71
N ASP A 44 10.51 6.36 2.88
CA ASP A 44 11.65 5.95 3.72
C ASP A 44 12.13 4.51 3.45
N TRP A 45 11.69 3.88 2.36
CA TRP A 45 12.01 2.48 2.07
C TRP A 45 13.26 2.37 1.20
N THR A 46 14.10 1.40 1.54
CA THR A 46 15.29 1.07 0.75
C THR A 46 14.90 0.33 -0.55
N PRO A 47 15.75 0.39 -1.60
CA PRO A 47 15.50 -0.36 -2.84
C PRO A 47 15.31 -1.87 -2.63
N ARG A 48 15.94 -2.43 -1.59
CA ARG A 48 15.78 -3.83 -1.21
C ARG A 48 14.36 -4.10 -0.67
N GLN A 49 13.86 -3.27 0.24
CA GLN A 49 12.49 -3.38 0.75
C GLN A 49 11.47 -3.19 -0.37
N LEU A 50 11.73 -2.26 -1.29
CA LEU A 50 10.88 -2.08 -2.47
C LEU A 50 10.85 -3.32 -3.36
N ALA A 51 11.97 -4.02 -3.51
CA ALA A 51 12.06 -5.25 -4.31
C ALA A 51 11.43 -6.46 -3.60
N GLU A 52 11.53 -6.54 -2.27
CA GLU A 52 10.91 -7.60 -1.46
C GLU A 52 9.39 -7.43 -1.35
N GLY A 53 8.87 -6.19 -1.38
CA GLY A 53 7.45 -5.89 -1.21
C GLY A 53 7.07 -5.57 0.24
N ALA A 54 5.77 -5.55 0.54
CA ALA A 54 5.23 -5.33 1.89
C ALA A 54 4.29 -6.44 2.32
N LEU A 55 4.37 -6.75 3.60
CA LEU A 55 3.35 -7.49 4.34
C LEU A 55 2.54 -6.50 5.17
N LEU A 56 1.34 -6.17 4.68
CA LEU A 56 0.47 -5.18 5.30
C LEU A 56 -0.56 -5.87 6.18
N ALA A 57 -0.65 -5.48 7.45
CA ALA A 57 -1.67 -5.99 8.35
C ALA A 57 -3.06 -5.54 7.88
N THR A 58 -4.01 -6.46 7.79
CA THR A 58 -5.38 -6.14 7.40
C THR A 58 -6.35 -7.01 8.16
N GLU A 59 -7.29 -6.35 8.84
CA GLU A 59 -8.38 -7.03 9.55
C GLU A 59 -9.49 -7.49 8.59
N ILE A 60 -9.42 -7.06 7.31
CA ILE A 60 -10.38 -7.36 6.24
C ILE A 60 -9.88 -8.52 5.36
N GLY A 61 -8.64 -9.00 5.55
CA GLY A 61 -8.07 -10.11 4.79
C GLY A 61 -8.67 -11.48 5.14
N ARG A 62 -8.29 -12.52 4.39
CA ARG A 62 -8.80 -13.90 4.55
C ARG A 62 -8.71 -14.44 5.98
N TYR A 63 -7.70 -14.05 6.76
CA TYR A 63 -7.49 -14.52 8.13
C TYR A 63 -8.14 -13.64 9.21
N GLY A 64 -8.83 -12.56 8.83
CA GLY A 64 -9.48 -11.65 9.77
C GLY A 64 -8.47 -10.88 10.64
N PRO A 65 -8.84 -10.50 11.88
CA PRO A 65 -7.98 -9.69 12.76
C PRO A 65 -6.68 -10.42 13.09
N GLY A 66 -5.56 -9.89 12.59
CA GLY A 66 -4.22 -10.47 12.72
C GLY A 66 -3.61 -10.92 11.38
N GLY A 67 -4.44 -11.10 10.36
CA GLY A 67 -3.99 -11.45 9.01
C GLY A 67 -3.17 -10.35 8.35
N ARG A 68 -2.27 -10.74 7.45
CA ARG A 68 -1.51 -9.80 6.62
C ARG A 68 -1.74 -10.12 5.16
N SER A 69 -1.67 -9.11 4.30
CA SER A 69 -1.69 -9.27 2.85
C SER A 69 -0.34 -8.90 2.30
N GLU A 70 0.23 -9.81 1.52
CA GLU A 70 1.48 -9.63 0.83
C GLU A 70 1.25 -8.92 -0.49
N TYR A 71 2.03 -7.87 -0.71
CA TYR A 71 2.03 -7.08 -1.93
C TYR A 71 3.47 -6.95 -2.42
N ALA A 72 3.69 -7.23 -3.70
CA ALA A 72 5.02 -7.16 -4.31
C ALA A 72 5.01 -6.26 -5.54
N PRO A 73 6.13 -5.59 -5.85
CA PRO A 73 6.22 -4.71 -7.03
C PRO A 73 5.93 -5.49 -8.32
N ARG A 74 5.14 -4.87 -9.22
CA ARG A 74 4.94 -5.41 -10.56
C ARG A 74 6.19 -5.14 -11.41
N PRO A 75 6.73 -6.14 -12.13
CA PRO A 75 7.95 -5.98 -12.92
C PRO A 75 7.82 -4.92 -14.01
N ASP A 76 6.64 -4.78 -14.61
CA ASP A 76 6.37 -3.78 -15.66
C ASP A 76 5.95 -2.40 -15.13
N ALA A 77 5.54 -2.31 -13.86
CA ALA A 77 5.05 -1.08 -13.26
C ALA A 77 5.38 -1.06 -11.76
N PRO A 78 6.60 -0.67 -11.36
CA PRO A 78 7.03 -0.75 -9.97
C PRO A 78 6.22 0.16 -9.03
N GLU A 79 5.48 1.14 -9.56
CA GLU A 79 4.50 1.96 -8.82
C GLU A 79 3.23 1.19 -8.41
N LEU A 80 2.94 0.07 -9.08
CA LEU A 80 1.82 -0.81 -8.78
C LEU A 80 2.33 -2.06 -8.08
N TRP A 81 1.73 -2.36 -6.94
CA TRP A 81 2.07 -3.52 -6.14
C TRP A 81 0.91 -4.50 -6.18
N ASP A 82 1.17 -5.65 -6.77
CA ASP A 82 0.19 -6.70 -6.91
C ASP A 82 0.12 -7.53 -5.65
N TRP A 83 -1.11 -7.80 -5.22
CA TRP A 83 -1.39 -8.76 -4.17
C TRP A 83 -0.88 -10.16 -4.56
N ARG A 84 -0.07 -10.76 -3.70
CA ARG A 84 0.50 -12.10 -3.88
C ARG A 84 -0.23 -13.16 -3.08
N GLY A 85 -0.81 -12.77 -1.95
CA GLY A 85 -1.51 -13.69 -1.07
C GLY A 85 -1.79 -13.07 0.28
N ASP A 86 -2.66 -13.75 1.02
CA ASP A 86 -2.85 -13.50 2.44
C ASP A 86 -1.94 -14.45 3.23
N VAL A 87 -1.38 -13.96 4.34
CA VAL A 87 -0.63 -14.76 5.31
C VAL A 87 -1.26 -14.64 6.70
N PRO A 88 -1.31 -15.74 7.49
CA PRO A 88 -1.84 -15.75 8.84
C PRO A 88 -0.90 -15.09 9.87
#